data_AF-A0A5C4RLP0-F1
#
_entry.id   AF-A0A5C4RLP0-F1
#
_cell.length_a   1.000
_cell.length_b   1.000
_cell.length_c   1.000
_cell.angle_alpha   90.00
_cell.angle_beta   90.00
_cell.angle_gamma   90.00
#
_symmetry.space_group_name_H-M   'P 1'
#
loop_
_entity.id
_entity.type
_entity.pdbx_description
1 polymer ?
#
loop_
_entity_poly.entity_id
_entity_poly.type
_entity_poly.pdbx_seq_one_letter_code
_entity_poly.pdbx_strand_id
1 'polypeptide(L)'
;MKAKKIILVGYDMPGFGGRETVCKKLVALLSKDNTSVDISFLFINDIRQEYVEIDDRWLNGMSFHRIRSEIYNTKARRVHFAFLFSRFMKKENPDIIIAIDPLSCYITNLAKN
;
A
#
# COMPACT_ATOMS: atom_id res chain seq x y z
N MET A 1 -22.52 12.12 -5.09
CA MET A 1 -21.08 12.32 -5.45
C MET A 1 -20.43 10.95 -5.62
N LYS A 2 -19.53 10.78 -6.58
CA LYS A 2 -18.74 9.54 -6.71
C LYS A 2 -17.82 9.44 -5.48
N ALA A 3 -17.73 8.26 -4.87
CA ALA A 3 -16.81 8.04 -3.77
C ALA A 3 -15.36 8.23 -4.25
N LYS A 4 -14.56 8.99 -3.50
CA LYS A 4 -13.13 9.15 -3.77
C LYS A 4 -12.39 7.90 -3.34
N LYS A 5 -11.64 7.31 -4.26
CA LYS A 5 -10.85 6.11 -3.99
C LYS A 5 -9.43 6.50 -3.61
N ILE A 6 -9.03 6.12 -2.40
CA ILE A 6 -7.72 6.40 -1.81
C ILE A 6 -6.97 5.07 -1.62
N ILE A 7 -5.73 5.01 -2.10
CA ILE A 7 -4.86 3.85 -1.89
C ILE A 7 -3.67 4.26 -1.02
N LEU A 8 -3.55 3.63 0.15
CA LEU A 8 -2.37 3.74 1.01
C LEU A 8 -1.36 2.69 0.56
N VAL A 9 -0.15 3.11 0.20
CA VAL A 9 0.91 2.22 -0.28
C VAL A 9 2.10 2.21 0.66
N GLY A 10 2.53 1.02 1.04
CA GLY A 10 3.64 0.81 1.97
C GLY A 10 4.34 -0.53 1.73
N TYR A 11 5.55 -0.70 2.24
CA TYR A 11 6.08 -2.05 2.45
C TYR A 11 5.27 -2.79 3.51
N ASP A 12 5.29 -4.12 3.46
CA ASP A 12 4.63 -4.96 4.48
C ASP A 12 5.04 -4.55 5.90
N MET A 13 4.06 -4.62 6.80
CA MET A 13 4.19 -4.23 8.20
C MET A 13 3.98 -5.45 9.10
N PRO A 14 4.76 -5.64 10.18
CA PRO A 14 4.66 -6.83 11.03
C PRO A 14 3.28 -7.03 11.69
N GLY A 15 2.50 -5.97 11.86
CA GLY A 15 1.12 -6.03 12.35
C GLY A 15 0.93 -5.51 13.78
N PHE A 16 2.02 -5.25 14.49
CA PHE A 16 2.03 -4.76 15.86
C PHE A 16 3.01 -3.59 16.00
N GLY A 17 2.54 -2.38 15.68
CA GLY A 17 3.40 -1.20 15.71
C GLY A 17 2.67 0.14 15.64
N GLY A 18 3.46 1.20 15.75
CA GLY A 18 2.96 2.57 15.69
C GLY A 18 2.39 2.93 14.32
N ARG A 19 2.96 2.39 13.23
CA ARG A 19 2.49 2.67 11.86
C ARG A 19 1.10 2.10 11.63
N GLU A 20 0.86 0.88 12.08
CA GLU A 20 -0.42 0.18 12.02
C GLU A 20 -1.50 0.93 12.80
N THR A 21 -1.15 1.40 14.00
CA THR A 21 -2.05 2.19 14.86
C THR A 21 -2.43 3.52 14.20
N VAL A 22 -1.45 4.23 13.62
CA VAL A 22 -1.69 5.48 12.90
C VAL A 22 -2.53 5.24 11.65
N CYS A 23 -2.25 4.20 10.86
CA CYS A 23 -3.03 3.86 9.67
C CYS A 23 -4.50 3.56 10.01
N LYS A 24 -4.75 2.76 11.06
CA LYS A 24 -6.11 2.51 11.56
C LYS A 24 -6.83 3.82 11.90
N LYS A 25 -6.16 4.70 12.64
CA LYS A 25 -6.73 5.98 13.06
C LYS A 25 -7.00 6.90 11.87
N LEU A 26 -6.10 6.91 10.89
CA LEU A 26 -6.25 7.66 9.65
C LEU A 26 -7.48 7.20 8.87
N VAL A 27 -7.62 5.88 8.65
CA VAL A 27 -8.80 5.31 7.98
C VAL A 27 -10.07 5.66 8.75
N ALA A 28 -10.08 5.47 10.07
CA ALA A 28 -11.25 5.80 10.90
C ALA A 28 -11.64 7.28 10.80
N LEU A 29 -10.68 8.21 10.78
CA LEU A 29 -10.94 9.64 10.64
C LEU A 29 -11.47 9.99 9.24
N LEU A 30 -10.83 9.48 8.18
CA LEU A 30 -11.25 9.75 6.81
C LEU A 30 -12.64 9.19 6.50
N SER A 31 -12.97 8.02 7.05
CA SER A 31 -14.27 7.38 6.86
C SER A 31 -15.37 7.97 7.74
N LYS A 32 -15.04 8.52 8.92
CA LYS A 32 -16.02 9.12 9.84
C LYS A 32 -16.62 10.40 9.27
N ASP A 33 -15.82 11.21 8.59
CA ASP A 33 -16.22 12.55 8.13
C ASP A 33 -16.78 12.53 6.69
N ASN A 34 -16.65 11.43 5.95
CA ASN A 34 -17.19 11.28 4.60
C ASN A 34 -17.56 9.83 4.27
N THR A 35 -18.85 9.53 4.13
CA THR A 35 -19.35 8.25 3.56
C THR A 35 -19.02 8.06 2.07
N SER A 36 -18.39 9.06 1.45
CA SER A 36 -17.99 9.07 0.05
C SER A 36 -16.50 8.81 -0.15
N VAL A 37 -15.84 8.03 0.73
CA VAL A 37 -14.43 7.67 0.59
C VAL A 37 -14.28 6.16 0.65
N ASP A 38 -13.64 5.58 -0.36
CA ASP A 38 -13.25 4.17 -0.42
C ASP A 38 -11.73 4.10 -0.20
N ILE A 39 -11.30 3.39 0.85
CA ILE A 39 -9.89 3.32 1.26
C ILE A 39 -9.42 1.88 1.21
N SER A 40 -8.33 1.65 0.49
CA SER A 40 -7.65 0.35 0.48
C SER A 40 -6.14 0.50 0.64
N PHE A 41 -5.50 -0.60 1.03
CA PHE A 41 -4.05 -0.68 1.16
C PHE A 41 -3.43 -1.45 -0.02
N LEU A 42 -2.22 -1.05 -0.40
CA LEU A 42 -1.35 -1.81 -1.29
C LEU A 42 -0.02 -2.04 -0.58
N PHE A 43 0.26 -3.28 -0.23
CA PHE A 43 1.51 -3.66 0.40
C PHE A 43 2.52 -4.21 -0.61
N ILE A 44 3.76 -3.76 -0.45
CA ILE A 44 4.93 -4.23 -1.19
C ILE A 44 5.59 -5.31 -0.35
N ASN A 45 5.45 -6.55 -0.79
CA ASN A 45 6.08 -7.72 -0.18
C ASN A 45 7.48 -7.91 -0.79
N ASP A 46 8.52 -7.49 -0.08
CA ASP A 46 9.89 -7.73 -0.49
C ASP A 46 10.33 -9.12 -0.02
N ILE A 47 10.90 -9.93 -0.91
CA ILE A 47 11.43 -11.27 -0.56
C ILE A 47 12.43 -11.26 0.59
N ARG A 48 13.08 -10.11 0.87
CA ARG A 48 13.96 -9.98 2.03
C ARG A 48 13.21 -9.94 3.37
N GLN A 49 11.90 -9.75 3.33
CA GLN A 49 11.00 -9.79 4.48
C GLN A 49 10.37 -11.17 4.69
N GLU A 50 10.78 -12.22 3.95
CA GLU A 50 10.22 -13.58 4.09
C GLU A 50 10.33 -14.16 5.51
N TYR A 51 11.28 -13.69 6.32
CA TYR A 51 11.44 -14.11 7.71
C TYR A 51 10.66 -13.26 8.72
N VAL A 52 10.01 -12.19 8.27
CA VAL A 52 9.16 -11.35 9.12
C VAL A 52 7.74 -11.88 9.02
N GLU A 53 7.22 -12.41 10.12
CA GLU A 53 5.82 -12.79 10.21
C GLU A 53 4.95 -11.54 10.07
N ILE A 54 4.01 -11.58 9.12
CA ILE A 54 3.08 -10.49 8.84
C ILE A 54 1.73 -10.88 9.44
N ASP A 55 1.30 -10.20 10.50
CA ASP A 55 -0.04 -10.36 11.05
C ASP A 55 -0.98 -9.33 10.43
N ASP A 56 -1.98 -9.78 9.65
CA ASP A 56 -2.97 -8.89 9.03
C ASP A 56 -4.17 -8.59 9.91
N ARG A 57 -4.27 -9.14 11.13
CA ARG A 57 -5.43 -8.92 12.02
C ARG A 57 -5.63 -7.46 12.37
N TRP A 58 -4.57 -6.64 12.33
CA TRP A 58 -4.71 -5.20 12.52
C TRP A 58 -5.50 -4.53 11.38
N LEU A 59 -5.61 -5.12 10.19
CA LEU A 59 -6.41 -4.54 9.12
C LEU A 59 -7.91 -4.59 9.43
N ASN A 60 -8.37 -5.50 10.31
CA ASN A 60 -9.73 -5.51 10.86
C ASN A 60 -10.85 -5.26 9.83
N GLY A 61 -10.79 -5.97 8.69
CA GLY A 61 -11.77 -5.84 7.60
C GLY A 61 -11.51 -4.71 6.59
N MET A 62 -10.45 -3.91 6.75
CA MET A 62 -10.01 -2.95 5.74
C MET A 62 -9.54 -3.68 4.47
N SER A 63 -9.89 -3.15 3.29
CA SER A 63 -9.50 -3.71 2.00
C SER A 63 -7.99 -3.55 1.77
N PHE A 64 -7.34 -4.60 1.27
CA PHE A 64 -5.91 -4.54 0.94
C PHE A 64 -5.52 -5.49 -0.19
N HIS A 65 -4.39 -5.18 -0.82
CA HIS A 65 -3.73 -5.99 -1.84
C HIS A 65 -2.23 -6.10 -1.56
N ARG A 66 -1.59 -7.11 -2.15
CA ARG A 66 -0.14 -7.28 -2.12
C ARG A 66 0.43 -7.43 -3.52
N ILE A 67 1.58 -6.79 -3.74
CA ILE A 67 2.46 -7.09 -4.87
C ILE A 67 3.76 -7.69 -4.35
N ARG A 68 4.23 -8.75 -5.02
CA ARG A 68 5.46 -9.47 -4.68
C ARG A 68 6.38 -9.53 -5.89
N SER A 69 7.68 -9.53 -5.65
CA SER A 69 8.69 -9.73 -6.69
C SER A 69 9.76 -10.71 -6.23
N GLU A 70 10.01 -11.73 -7.04
CA GLU A 70 11.05 -12.74 -6.80
C GLU A 70 12.46 -12.33 -7.25
N ILE A 71 12.64 -11.08 -7.70
CA ILE A 71 13.93 -10.60 -8.23
C ILE A 71 14.87 -10.29 -7.07
N TYR A 72 16.03 -10.95 -7.02
CA TYR A 72 16.99 -10.77 -5.92
C TYR A 72 17.72 -9.42 -5.94
N ASN A 73 18.10 -8.94 -7.13
CA ASN A 73 18.79 -7.66 -7.30
C ASN A 73 17.87 -6.49 -6.90
N THR A 74 18.33 -5.65 -5.96
CA THR A 74 17.51 -4.56 -5.40
C THR A 74 17.05 -3.53 -6.44
N LYS A 75 17.92 -3.15 -7.38
CA LYS A 75 17.59 -2.12 -8.37
C LYS A 75 16.56 -2.65 -9.36
N ALA A 76 16.80 -3.84 -9.92
CA ALA A 76 15.86 -4.51 -10.82
C ALA A 76 14.52 -4.80 -10.13
N ARG A 77 14.56 -5.23 -8.86
CA ARG A 77 13.35 -5.46 -8.07
C ARG A 77 12.50 -4.21 -7.89
N ARG A 78 13.11 -3.04 -7.61
CA ARG A 78 12.39 -1.76 -7.50
C ARG A 78 11.71 -1.37 -8.81
N VAL A 79 12.37 -1.59 -9.95
CA VAL A 79 11.77 -1.38 -11.28
C VAL A 79 10.59 -2.31 -11.50
N HIS A 80 10.73 -3.59 -11.12
CA HIS A 80 9.62 -4.54 -11.24
C HIS A 80 8.44 -4.19 -10.32
N PHE A 81 8.68 -3.73 -9.09
CA PHE A 81 7.62 -3.21 -8.24
C PHE A 81 6.92 -2.00 -8.85
N ALA A 82 7.66 -1.08 -9.48
CA ALA A 82 7.05 0.05 -10.18
C ALA A 82 6.16 -0.41 -11.36
N PHE A 83 6.59 -1.43 -12.11
CA PHE A 83 5.76 -2.04 -13.15
C PHE A 83 4.47 -2.68 -12.59
N LEU A 84 4.58 -3.50 -11.54
CA LEU A 84 3.42 -4.13 -10.89
C LEU A 84 2.47 -3.08 -10.31
N PHE A 85 3.01 -2.06 -9.66
CA PHE A 85 2.27 -0.91 -9.15
C PHE A 85 1.52 -0.19 -10.28
N SER A 86 2.19 0.13 -11.40
CA SER A 86 1.55 0.78 -12.56
C SER A 86 0.37 -0.02 -13.10
N ARG A 87 0.52 -1.36 -13.21
CA ARG A 87 -0.59 -2.25 -13.62
C ARG A 87 -1.75 -2.21 -12.63
N PHE A 88 -1.45 -2.25 -11.34
CA PHE A 88 -2.46 -2.15 -10.29
C PHE A 88 -3.19 -0.80 -10.34
N MET A 89 -2.47 0.31 -10.50
CA MET A 89 -3.07 1.65 -10.59
C MET A 89 -3.96 1.80 -11.82
N LYS A 90 -3.58 1.24 -12.97
CA LYS A 90 -4.43 1.23 -14.17
C LYS A 90 -5.75 0.48 -13.95
N LYS A 91 -5.72 -0.60 -13.17
CA LYS A 91 -6.90 -1.40 -12.86
C LYS A 91 -7.79 -0.71 -11.82
N GLU A 92 -7.20 -0.27 -10.71
CA GLU A 92 -7.95 0.26 -9.58
C GLU A 92 -8.39 1.73 -9.79
N ASN A 93 -7.68 2.47 -10.64
CA ASN A 93 -7.91 3.86 -11.01
C ASN A 93 -8.22 4.77 -9.80
N PRO A 94 -7.32 4.85 -8.79
CA PRO A 94 -7.58 5.64 -7.59
C PRO A 94 -7.48 7.14 -7.86
N ASP A 95 -8.24 7.93 -7.10
CA ASP A 95 -8.18 9.38 -7.14
C ASP A 95 -6.97 9.93 -6.36
N ILE A 96 -6.57 9.23 -5.29
CA ILE A 96 -5.49 9.65 -4.39
C ILE A 96 -4.61 8.44 -4.03
N ILE A 97 -3.30 8.65 -4.01
CA ILE A 97 -2.32 7.68 -3.52
C ILE A 97 -1.56 8.32 -2.37
N ILE A 98 -1.46 7.63 -1.24
CA ILE A 98 -0.72 8.06 -0.05
C ILE A 98 0.37 7.03 0.23
N ALA A 99 1.63 7.40 -0.01
CA ALA A 99 2.76 6.54 0.34
C ALA A 99 3.15 6.75 1.81
N ILE A 100 3.24 5.67 2.59
CA ILE A 100 3.47 5.71 4.04
C ILE A 100 4.92 5.46 4.47
N ASP A 101 5.82 5.23 3.49
CA ASP A 101 7.25 5.10 3.71
C ASP A 101 8.06 5.63 2.50
N PRO A 102 9.35 6.01 2.68
CA PRO A 102 10.15 6.60 1.61
C PRO A 102 10.38 5.70 0.39
N LEU A 103 10.46 4.38 0.56
CA LEU A 103 10.69 3.47 -0.57
C LEU A 103 9.43 3.32 -1.40
N SER A 104 8.27 3.31 -0.77
CA SER A 104 6.98 3.38 -1.46
C SER A 104 6.82 4.71 -2.22
N CYS A 105 7.27 5.84 -1.66
CA CYS A 105 7.34 7.11 -2.41
C CYS A 105 8.23 6.99 -3.67
N TYR A 106 9.39 6.35 -3.54
CA TYR A 106 10.28 6.13 -4.69
C TYR A 106 9.64 5.24 -5.77
N ILE A 107 9.04 4.12 -5.38
CA ILE A 107 8.41 3.16 -6.31
C ILE A 107 7.21 3.79 -7.02
N THR A 108 6.35 4.47 -6.27
CA THR A 108 5.19 5.19 -6.83
C THR A 108 5.63 6.26 -7.82
N ASN A 109 6.71 7.00 -7.53
CA ASN A 109 7.25 7.99 -8.45
C ASN A 109 7.83 7.36 -9.72
N LEU A 110 8.55 6.23 -9.58
CA LEU A 110 9.11 5.50 -10.71
C LEU A 110 8.02 4.96 -11.65
N ALA A 111 6.87 4.57 -11.10
CA ALA A 111 5.73 4.03 -11.83
C ALA A 111 4.90 5.06 -12.61
N LYS A 112 5.17 6.37 -12.44
CA LYS A 112 4.52 7.45 -13.20
C LYS A 112 5.02 7.56 -14.65
N ASN A 113 6.14 6.91 -14.96
CA ASN A 113 6.75 6.89 -16.29
C ASN A 113 6.06 5.89 -17.23
#